data_AF-A0A969QKJ7-F1
#
_entry.id   AF-A0A969QKJ7-F1
#
_cell.length_a   1.000
_cell.length_b   1.000
_cell.length_c   1.000
_cell.angle_alpha   90.00
_cell.angle_beta   90.00
_cell.angle_gamma   90.00
#
_symmetry.space_group_name_H-M   'P 1'
#
loop_
_entity.id
_entity.type
_entity.pdbx_description
1 polymer ?
#
loop_
_entity_poly.entity_id
_entity_poly.type
_entity_poly.pdbx_seq_one_letter_code
_entity_poly.pdbx_strand_id
1 'polypeptide(L)'
;MATINLALNVQVVGGPKVLISKPISVEAYDKIEVAIDTGVTGKTVEIQPGGTTQVSFLLIESSVYNSDLKYAVSDGEGGSADSSDISLDQPHFYFGMGAVSALGVAPKILKFTNNSGQQAAIGILVGRDATPAPTPAPTPTPAPAPTPAPTP
;
A
#
# COMPACT_ATOMS: atom_id res chain seq x y z
N MET A 1 -7.49 0.19 -17.66
CA MET A 1 -8.24 -0.49 -16.58
C MET A 1 -7.98 -1.99 -16.67
N ALA A 2 -7.56 -2.58 -15.56
CA ALA A 2 -7.36 -4.01 -15.40
C ALA A 2 -8.39 -4.57 -14.42
N THR A 3 -8.65 -5.87 -14.50
CA THR A 3 -9.56 -6.56 -13.58
C THR A 3 -8.80 -7.65 -12.86
N ILE A 4 -8.83 -7.60 -11.52
CA ILE A 4 -8.30 -8.67 -10.68
C ILE A 4 -9.49 -9.56 -10.30
N ASN A 5 -9.42 -10.83 -10.68
CA ASN A 5 -10.41 -11.83 -10.28
C ASN A 5 -9.93 -12.56 -9.03
N LEU A 6 -10.59 -12.34 -7.90
CA LEU A 6 -10.34 -13.11 -6.69
C LEU A 6 -11.18 -14.38 -6.71
N ALA A 7 -10.53 -15.52 -6.48
CA ALA A 7 -11.19 -16.76 -6.10
C ALA A 7 -10.54 -17.31 -4.83
N LEU A 8 -11.23 -17.20 -3.70
CA LEU A 8 -10.79 -17.73 -2.41
C LEU A 8 -11.62 -18.96 -2.05
N ASN A 9 -10.94 -20.09 -1.87
CA ASN A 9 -11.56 -21.34 -1.45
C ASN A 9 -11.06 -21.69 -0.04
N VAL A 10 -11.98 -21.70 0.92
CA VAL A 10 -11.70 -22.07 2.31
C VAL A 10 -12.44 -23.37 2.61
N GLN A 11 -11.69 -24.38 3.06
CA GLN A 11 -12.26 -25.69 3.40
C GLN A 11 -11.78 -26.07 4.78
N VAL A 12 -12.73 -26.43 5.64
CA VAL A 12 -12.41 -27.07 6.92
C VAL A 12 -12.45 -28.58 6.70
N VAL A 13 -11.43 -29.30 7.16
CA VAL A 13 -11.38 -30.76 7.05
C VAL A 13 -12.58 -31.36 7.81
N GLY A 14 -13.42 -32.12 7.09
CA GLY A 14 -14.67 -32.68 7.63
C GLY A 14 -15.78 -31.65 7.88
N GLY A 15 -15.60 -30.40 7.43
CA GLY A 15 -16.47 -29.27 7.72
C GLY A 15 -16.94 -28.50 6.49
N PRO A 16 -17.43 -27.27 6.68
CA PRO A 16 -17.98 -26.46 5.61
C PRO A 16 -16.92 -26.03 4.61
N LYS A 17 -17.39 -25.78 3.39
CA LYS A 17 -16.61 -25.16 2.32
C LYS A 17 -17.21 -23.82 1.98
N VAL A 18 -16.37 -22.80 1.90
CA VAL A 18 -16.74 -21.44 1.51
C VAL A 18 -15.93 -21.09 0.27
N LEU A 19 -16.63 -20.70 -0.80
CA LEU A 19 -16.01 -20.19 -2.01
C LEU A 19 -16.44 -18.73 -2.18
N ILE A 20 -15.46 -17.84 -2.29
CA ILE A 20 -15.67 -16.43 -2.63
C ILE A 20 -15.05 -16.20 -3.99
N SER A 21 -15.86 -15.76 -4.96
CA SER A 21 -15.37 -15.37 -6.28
C SER A 21 -15.89 -13.98 -6.61
N LYS A 22 -15.00 -12.98 -6.69
CA LYS A 22 -15.36 -11.59 -6.93
C LYS A 22 -14.31 -10.87 -7.79
N PRO A 23 -14.73 -10.14 -8.83
CA PRO A 23 -13.83 -9.22 -9.52
C PRO A 23 -13.66 -7.92 -8.73
N ILE A 24 -12.51 -7.27 -8.89
CA ILE A 24 -12.29 -5.87 -8.56
C ILE A 24 -11.65 -5.17 -9.76
N SER A 25 -12.22 -4.03 -10.14
CA SER A 25 -11.65 -3.17 -11.18
C SER A 25 -10.60 -2.26 -10.57
N VAL A 26 -9.43 -2.24 -11.18
CA VAL A 26 -8.29 -1.38 -10.80
C VAL A 26 -7.79 -0.67 -12.05
N GLU A 27 -7.20 0.50 -11.88
CA GLU A 27 -6.63 1.21 -13.02
C GLU A 27 -5.24 0.68 -13.36
N ALA A 28 -4.45 0.39 -12.32
CA ALA A 28 -3.13 -0.19 -12.43
C ALA A 28 -2.94 -1.30 -11.38
N TYR A 29 -2.01 -2.20 -11.69
CA TYR A 29 -1.54 -3.21 -10.75
C TYR A 29 -0.02 -3.31 -10.83
N ASP A 30 0.59 -3.80 -9.76
CA ASP A 30 2.03 -4.01 -9.69
C ASP A 30 2.33 -5.33 -8.97
N LYS A 31 3.36 -6.04 -9.42
CA LYS A 31 3.89 -7.23 -8.75
C LYS A 31 5.32 -6.94 -8.37
N ILE A 32 5.56 -6.87 -7.06
CA ILE A 32 6.87 -6.55 -6.49
C ILE A 32 7.41 -7.80 -5.81
N GLU A 33 8.66 -8.12 -6.09
CA GLU A 33 9.38 -9.22 -5.45
C GLU A 33 10.62 -8.65 -4.77
N VAL A 34 10.80 -8.97 -3.49
CA VAL A 34 11.89 -8.42 -2.69
C VAL A 34 12.41 -9.46 -1.70
N ALA A 35 13.73 -9.67 -1.71
CA ALA A 35 14.40 -10.48 -0.71
C ALA A 35 14.77 -9.63 0.51
N ILE A 36 14.50 -10.14 1.71
CA ILE A 36 14.80 -9.47 2.99
C ILE A 36 15.69 -10.39 3.80
N ASP A 37 16.96 -10.02 3.91
CA ASP A 37 17.94 -10.76 4.70
C ASP A 37 17.56 -10.77 6.18
N THR A 38 18.02 -11.80 6.88
CA THR A 38 17.84 -11.90 8.33
C THR A 38 18.58 -10.77 9.05
N GLY A 39 17.98 -10.24 10.11
CA GLY A 39 18.49 -9.11 10.89
C GLY A 39 18.26 -7.73 10.26
N VAL A 40 17.65 -7.66 9.07
CA VAL A 40 17.30 -6.38 8.44
C VAL A 40 16.07 -5.80 9.12
N THR A 41 16.14 -4.52 9.47
CA THR A 41 15.03 -3.75 10.07
C THR A 41 14.68 -2.57 9.16
N GLY A 42 13.39 -2.28 9.03
CA GLY A 42 12.90 -1.10 8.31
C GLY A 42 13.20 -1.07 6.81
N LYS A 43 13.34 -2.22 6.15
CA LYS A 43 13.52 -2.27 4.68
C LYS A 43 12.27 -1.73 4.00
N THR A 44 12.41 -0.60 3.31
CA THR A 44 11.31 0.07 2.62
C THR A 44 11.04 -0.55 1.27
N VAL A 45 9.77 -0.80 0.99
CA VAL A 45 9.27 -1.28 -0.30
C VAL A 45 8.13 -0.38 -0.72
N GLU A 46 8.36 0.40 -1.77
CA GLU A 46 7.32 1.27 -2.32
C GLU A 46 6.32 0.44 -3.11
N ILE A 47 5.04 0.52 -2.73
CA ILE A 47 3.94 -0.21 -3.37
C ILE A 47 2.98 0.73 -4.10
N GLN A 48 3.14 2.05 -3.90
CA GLN A 48 2.39 3.07 -4.61
C GLN A 48 3.31 4.26 -4.96
N PRO A 49 3.74 4.39 -6.23
CA PRO A 49 4.54 5.54 -6.67
C PRO A 49 3.70 6.83 -6.80
N GLY A 50 2.37 6.75 -6.73
CA GLY A 50 1.44 7.87 -6.90
C GLY A 50 0.87 8.47 -5.60
N GLY A 51 -0.24 9.20 -5.72
CA GLY A 51 -0.95 9.81 -4.60
C GLY A 51 -1.49 8.79 -3.59
N THR A 52 -1.68 9.24 -2.35
CA THR A 52 -1.78 8.44 -1.13
C THR A 52 -3.02 7.55 -1.00
N THR A 53 -4.10 7.74 -1.76
CA THR A 53 -5.43 7.15 -1.44
C THR A 53 -6.05 6.25 -2.51
N GLN A 54 -5.28 5.31 -3.07
CA GLN A 54 -5.73 4.58 -4.26
C GLN A 54 -5.62 3.06 -4.20
N VAL A 55 -5.03 2.46 -3.17
CA VAL A 55 -4.89 1.00 -3.08
C VAL A 55 -6.23 0.37 -2.69
N SER A 56 -6.76 -0.50 -3.55
CA SER A 56 -8.01 -1.23 -3.34
C SER A 56 -7.80 -2.75 -3.24
N PHE A 57 -6.59 -3.22 -3.52
CA PHE A 57 -6.18 -4.61 -3.43
C PHE A 57 -4.74 -4.70 -2.94
N LEU A 58 -4.48 -5.55 -1.95
CA LEU A 58 -3.13 -5.85 -1.49
C LEU A 58 -3.05 -7.33 -1.09
N LEU A 59 -2.12 -8.06 -1.71
CA LEU A 59 -1.73 -9.41 -1.31
C LEU A 59 -0.24 -9.38 -0.98
N ILE A 60 0.11 -9.92 0.19
CA ILE A 60 1.48 -10.06 0.66
C ILE A 60 1.72 -11.53 0.95
N GLU A 61 2.67 -12.12 0.24
CA GLU A 61 3.11 -13.49 0.42
C GLU A 61 4.59 -13.50 0.80
N SER A 62 5.01 -14.55 1.48
CA SER A 62 6.40 -14.75 1.88
C SER A 62 6.81 -16.21 1.71
N SER A 63 8.09 -16.44 1.43
CA SER A 63 8.69 -17.77 1.49
C SER A 63 8.86 -18.30 2.91
N VAL A 64 8.85 -17.41 3.92
CA VAL A 64 8.99 -17.74 5.34
C VAL A 64 7.86 -17.03 6.10
N TYR A 65 7.08 -17.77 6.87
CA TYR A 65 6.04 -17.21 7.72
C TYR A 65 6.42 -17.34 9.19
N ASN A 66 6.53 -16.22 9.90
CA ASN A 66 7.01 -16.19 11.29
C ASN A 66 6.54 -14.90 11.99
N SER A 67 6.31 -14.95 13.29
CA SER A 67 6.00 -13.78 14.13
C SER A 67 7.10 -12.70 14.13
N ASP A 68 8.35 -13.11 13.90
CA ASP A 68 9.53 -12.26 13.83
C ASP A 68 9.79 -11.66 12.44
N LEU A 69 9.02 -12.07 11.43
CA LEU A 69 8.92 -11.36 10.16
C LEU A 69 7.71 -10.42 10.24
N LYS A 70 7.97 -9.12 10.16
CA LYS A 70 6.95 -8.09 10.37
C LYS A 70 6.99 -7.06 9.26
N TYR A 71 5.87 -6.36 9.08
CA TYR A 71 5.81 -5.16 8.27
C TYR A 71 4.96 -4.08 8.93
N ALA A 72 5.34 -2.83 8.71
CA ALA A 72 4.53 -1.67 9.01
C ALA A 72 4.16 -0.95 7.71
N VAL A 73 3.01 -0.30 7.71
CA VAL A 73 2.48 0.46 6.57
C VAL A 73 2.78 1.93 6.80
N SER A 74 3.25 2.61 5.76
CA SER A 74 3.60 4.03 5.80
C SER A 74 2.99 4.74 4.60
N ASP A 75 2.54 5.97 4.78
CA ASP A 75 2.07 6.85 3.70
C ASP A 75 3.23 7.60 3.02
N GLY A 76 4.45 7.47 3.53
CA GLY A 76 5.64 8.13 3.02
C GLY A 76 5.64 9.65 3.22
N GLU A 77 4.72 10.19 4.03
CA GLU A 77 4.75 11.60 4.44
C GLU A 77 5.68 11.74 5.64
N GLY A 78 6.69 12.62 5.57
CA GLY A 78 7.75 12.77 6.57
C GLY A 78 7.31 13.21 7.98
N GLY A 79 6.01 13.27 8.25
CA GLY A 79 5.42 13.58 9.55
C GLY A 79 4.30 12.63 10.01
N SER A 80 3.93 11.63 9.20
CA SER A 80 2.93 10.63 9.57
C SER A 80 3.57 9.45 10.29
N ALA A 81 2.92 9.00 11.36
CA ALA A 81 3.32 7.78 12.05
C ALA A 81 3.04 6.56 11.16
N ASP A 82 3.99 5.64 11.11
CA ASP A 82 3.75 4.32 10.51
C ASP A 82 2.64 3.58 11.27
N SER A 83 2.00 2.61 10.63
CA SER A 83 1.09 1.70 11.30
C SER A 83 1.83 0.91 12.39
N SER A 84 1.07 0.28 13.28
CA SER A 84 1.63 -0.75 14.15
C SER A 84 2.26 -1.88 13.32
N ASP A 85 3.27 -2.54 13.88
CA ASP A 85 3.88 -3.71 13.28
C ASP A 85 2.84 -4.84 13.12
N ILE A 86 2.79 -5.41 11.94
CA ILE A 86 1.95 -6.54 11.59
C ILE A 86 2.87 -7.74 11.33
N SER A 87 2.73 -8.80 12.12
CA SER A 87 3.46 -10.06 11.90
C SER A 87 2.96 -10.77 10.65
N LEU A 88 3.86 -11.17 9.76
CA LEU A 88 3.57 -11.93 8.55
C LEU A 88 3.74 -13.42 8.84
N ASP A 89 2.82 -13.96 9.64
CA ASP A 89 2.76 -15.36 10.06
C ASP A 89 1.92 -16.25 9.13
N GLN A 90 1.22 -15.64 8.17
CA GLN A 90 0.49 -16.24 7.06
C GLN A 90 0.43 -15.26 5.87
N PRO A 91 -0.01 -15.70 4.68
CA PRO A 91 -0.32 -14.79 3.58
C PRO A 91 -1.36 -13.76 4.03
N HIS A 92 -1.08 -12.48 3.80
CA HIS A 92 -1.99 -11.40 4.15
C HIS A 92 -2.70 -10.89 2.90
N PHE A 93 -4.01 -10.75 3.02
CA PHE A 93 -4.86 -10.43 1.89
C PHE A 93 -5.91 -9.39 2.27
N TYR A 94 -5.90 -8.27 1.54
CA TYR A 94 -6.81 -7.15 1.73
C TYR A 94 -7.53 -6.88 0.41
N PHE A 95 -8.84 -7.07 0.40
CA PHE A 95 -9.69 -6.94 -0.78
C PHE A 95 -10.76 -5.88 -0.58
N GLY A 96 -10.68 -4.82 -1.37
CA GLY A 96 -11.52 -3.64 -1.27
C GLY A 96 -10.94 -2.58 -0.33
N MET A 97 -11.33 -1.33 -0.58
CA MET A 97 -10.83 -0.15 0.14
C MET A 97 -11.06 -0.24 1.65
N GLY A 98 -12.20 -0.79 2.09
CA GLY A 98 -12.52 -0.96 3.51
C GLY A 98 -11.54 -1.90 4.24
N ALA A 99 -11.14 -2.99 3.59
CA ALA A 99 -10.15 -3.90 4.14
C ALA A 99 -8.77 -3.24 4.22
N VAL A 100 -8.38 -2.50 3.17
CA VAL A 100 -7.11 -1.75 3.15
C VAL A 100 -7.09 -0.65 4.21
N SER A 101 -8.20 0.04 4.45
CA SER A 101 -8.29 1.07 5.50
C SER A 101 -8.12 0.53 6.92
N ALA A 102 -8.30 -0.77 7.14
CA ALA A 102 -8.06 -1.40 8.44
C ALA A 102 -6.57 -1.39 8.85
N LEU A 103 -5.67 -1.12 7.90
CA LEU A 103 -4.24 -0.91 8.16
C LEU A 103 -3.96 0.40 8.92
N GLY A 104 -4.94 1.29 9.03
CA GLY A 104 -4.85 2.55 9.79
C GLY A 104 -4.05 3.67 9.12
N VAL A 105 -3.23 3.33 8.12
CA VAL A 105 -2.43 4.25 7.30
C VAL A 105 -2.64 3.93 5.83
N ALA A 106 -2.66 4.95 4.98
CA ALA A 106 -2.81 4.77 3.54
C ALA A 106 -1.53 4.13 2.96
N PRO A 107 -1.60 2.92 2.38
CA PRO A 107 -0.40 2.15 2.08
C PRO A 107 0.34 2.69 0.86
N LYS A 108 1.44 3.40 1.11
CA LYS A 108 2.40 3.82 0.08
C LYS A 108 3.68 3.00 0.09
N ILE A 109 4.16 2.75 1.30
CA ILE A 109 5.40 2.03 1.58
C ILE A 109 5.09 0.94 2.60
N LEU A 110 5.64 -0.24 2.37
CA LEU A 110 5.72 -1.30 3.37
C LEU A 110 7.14 -1.33 3.92
N LYS A 111 7.28 -1.20 5.24
CA LYS A 111 8.55 -1.27 5.96
C LYS A 111 8.66 -2.63 6.61
N PHE A 112 9.54 -3.47 6.09
CA PHE A 112 9.71 -4.83 6.57
C PHE A 112 10.87 -4.95 7.56
N THR A 113 10.67 -5.81 8.54
CA THR A 113 11.67 -6.23 9.52
C THR A 113 11.70 -7.76 9.54
N ASN A 114 12.88 -8.35 9.39
CA ASN A 114 13.05 -9.80 9.37
C ASN A 114 14.03 -10.26 10.46
N ASN A 115 13.49 -10.78 11.56
CA ASN A 115 14.26 -11.42 12.63
C ASN A 115 14.03 -12.93 12.69
N SER A 116 13.49 -13.53 11.63
CA SER A 116 13.10 -14.96 11.58
C SER A 116 14.29 -15.94 11.56
N GLY A 117 15.53 -15.45 11.43
CA GLY A 117 16.73 -16.26 11.32
C GLY A 117 17.03 -16.80 9.93
N GLN A 118 16.17 -16.51 8.94
CA GLN A 118 16.35 -16.90 7.54
C GLN A 118 16.00 -15.74 6.60
N GLN A 119 16.55 -15.71 5.39
CA GLN A 119 16.14 -14.75 4.36
C GLN A 119 14.69 -15.02 3.94
N ALA A 120 13.87 -13.98 3.90
CA ALA A 120 12.48 -14.06 3.43
C ALA A 120 12.37 -13.44 2.03
N ALA A 121 11.85 -14.20 1.08
CA ALA A 121 11.46 -13.68 -0.23
C ALA A 121 9.98 -13.27 -0.17
N ILE A 122 9.72 -11.96 -0.29
CA ILE A 122 8.39 -11.38 -0.20
C ILE A 122 7.86 -11.11 -1.60
N GLY A 123 6.64 -11.57 -1.87
CA GLY A 123 5.87 -11.23 -3.06
C GLY A 123 4.71 -10.31 -2.69
N ILE A 124 4.57 -9.19 -3.38
CA ILE A 124 3.49 -8.23 -3.16
C ILE A 124 2.75 -8.04 -4.48
N LEU A 125 1.44 -8.25 -4.45
CA LEU A 125 0.55 -7.88 -5.55
C LEU A 125 -0.37 -6.76 -5.07
N VAL A 126 -0.28 -5.61 -5.72
CA VAL A 126 -1.07 -4.42 -5.39
C VAL A 126 -1.94 -4.03 -6.57
N GLY A 127 -3.19 -3.68 -6.28
CA GLY A 127 -4.14 -3.12 -7.25
C GLY A 127 -4.60 -1.76 -6.76
N ARG A 128 -4.60 -0.78 -7.67
CA ARG A 128 -4.79 0.63 -7.34
C ARG A 128 -5.61 1.38 -8.39
N ASP A 129 -6.26 2.44 -7.94
CA ASP A 129 -6.64 3.56 -8.79
C ASP A 129 -5.35 4.31 -9.22
N ALA A 130 -5.32 4.85 -10.42
CA ALA A 130 -4.17 5.57 -10.96
C ALA A 130 -4.54 7.00 -11.39
N THR A 131 -5.76 7.44 -11.05
CA THR A 131 -6.27 8.77 -11.36
C THR A 131 -5.33 9.81 -10.71
N PRO A 132 -4.67 10.68 -11.52
CA PRO A 132 -3.86 11.77 -10.97
C PRO A 132 -4.72 12.67 -10.10
N ALA A 133 -4.20 13.09 -8.95
CA ALA A 133 -4.85 14.15 -8.18
C ALA A 133 -4.97 15.41 -9.07
N PRO A 134 -6.09 16.15 -9.02
CA PRO A 134 -6.23 17.37 -9.81
C PRO A 134 -5.09 18.34 -9.47
N THR A 135 -4.40 18.85 -10.49
CA THR A 135 -3.39 19.90 -10.32
C THR A 135 -4.05 21.11 -9.63
N PRO A 136 -3.52 21.61 -8.50
CA PRO A 136 -4.02 22.84 -7.90
C PRO A 136 -4.03 23.97 -8.94
N ALA A 137 -5.11 24.75 -8.99
CA ALA A 137 -5.15 25.92 -9.85
C ALA A 137 -3.98 26.86 -9.51
N PRO A 138 -3.35 27.51 -10.51
CA PRO A 138 -2.30 28.48 -10.23
C PRO A 138 -2.84 29.57 -9.31
N THR A 139 -2.10 29.87 -8.24
CA THR A 139 -2.41 31.01 -7.37
C THR A 139 -2.46 32.27 -8.23
N PRO A 140 -3.53 33.09 -8.18
CA PRO A 140 -3.59 34.32 -8.95
C PRO A 140 -2.41 35.22 -8.57
N THR A 141 -1.66 35.68 -9.58
CA THR A 141 -0.61 36.67 -9.39
C THR A 141 -1.21 37.93 -8.77
N PRO A 142 -0.64 38.48 -7.67
CA PRO A 142 -1.09 39.75 -7.13
C PRO A 142 -1.07 40.84 -8.20
N ALA A 143 -2.13 41.66 -8.25
CA ALA A 143 -2.19 42.78 -9.19
C ALA A 143 -1.02 43.76 -8.96
N PRO A 144 -0.46 44.37 -10.02
CA PRO A 144 0.55 45.41 -9.87
C PRO A 144 0.04 46.55 -8.97
N ALA A 145 0.88 47.04 -8.08
CA ALA A 145 0.55 48.24 -7.29
C ALA A 145 0.29 49.44 -8.23
N PRO A 146 -0.67 50.33 -7.91
CA PRO A 146 -0.92 51.53 -8.71
C PRO A 146 0.32 52.43 -8.73
N THR A 147 0.67 52.93 -9.92
CA THR A 147 1.74 53.92 -10.10
C THR A 147 1.40 55.20 -9.32
N PRO A 148 2.31 55.75 -8.50
CA PRO A 148 2.10 57.04 -7.83
C PRO A 148 1.81 58.16 -8.84
N ALA A 149 0.84 59.01 -8.54
CA ALA A 149 0.52 60.18 -9.35
C ALA A 149 1.70 61.19 -9.31
N PRO A 150 1.98 61.91 -10.41
CA PRO A 150 2.99 62.97 -10.41
C PRO A 150 2.58 64.10 -9.45
N THR A 151 3.51 64.52 -8.59
CA THR A 151 3.35 65.69 -7.71
C THR A 151 3.43 66.98 -8.54
N PRO A 152 2.53 67.95 -8.34
CA PRO A 152 2.54 69.26 -9.01
C PRO A 152 3.72 70.15 -8.62
#